data_AF-A0AAW2P0C3-F1
#
_entry.id   AF-A0AAW2P0C3-F1
#
_cell.length_a   1.000
_cell.length_b   1.000
_cell.length_c   1.000
_cell.angle_alpha   90.00
_cell.angle_beta   90.00
_cell.angle_gamma   90.00
#
_symmetry.space_group_name_H-M   'P 1'
#
loop_
_entity.id
_entity.type
_entity.pdbx_description
1 polymer ?
#
loop_
_entity_poly.entity_id
_entity_poly.type
_entity_poly.pdbx_seq_one_letter_code
_entity_poly.pdbx_strand_id
1 'polypeptide(L)'
;MLECNRVHLHSNLEEIKGLTFSVSENSTKLIQAITWRSASSRSSSCKSLVASGPKSSSTWIEFSNQLFDDYGGMASGSHSLTLGRLYAWEKKLFEEVKEGDSIRRAYGRKWNQLINQDARGDEGFALDKTRAAVKDLYSRIIVSIRSAETISRKIEKLRDEELEPQIKELHQGMMRTWKIMSESHEIQNKIISEVKTFTCPSYGKFCNESHRLSTLQLETELVNWRGCFAEYIAAQKVYIEALLGWLSKFVAPEVEFYSRDRASARPNRSNGPPLLIVCLDWLDSMNVLPEKAVSSAMKSCVKDVRALWLQQGEEQQQKRRVDSLSKELDKKILVFQKAENRISEFRVTDKNADGQIEGRLDSLTERKNILENFRRRVDLEKEKHRKCMEETERIILNGFRTGFGGLFESITEFSSAAFKMYTGLATTENLEKVGKPPCMVDGEAQEICSK
;
A
#
# COMPACT_ATOMS: atom_id res chain seq x y z
N MET A 1 25.34 -36.61 7.90
CA MET A 1 25.23 -36.55 6.43
C MET A 1 25.77 -35.18 6.03
N LEU A 2 27.09 -35.01 5.78
CA LEU A 2 27.83 -35.28 4.53
C LEU A 2 27.20 -34.50 3.35
N GLU A 3 27.85 -33.64 2.56
CA GLU A 3 29.25 -33.44 2.10
C GLU A 3 29.58 -31.94 2.00
N CYS A 4 30.77 -31.44 2.35
CA CYS A 4 32.09 -31.59 1.72
C CYS A 4 32.21 -30.94 0.33
N ASN A 5 32.93 -29.82 0.25
CA ASN A 5 33.93 -29.59 -0.80
C ASN A 5 35.04 -28.68 -0.27
N ARG A 6 36.20 -29.30 -0.02
CA ARG A 6 37.52 -28.66 0.21
C ARG A 6 38.15 -28.40 -1.14
N VAL A 7 38.77 -27.22 -1.34
CA VAL A 7 40.02 -27.09 -2.10
C VAL A 7 40.96 -26.09 -1.40
N HIS A 8 42.25 -26.42 -1.48
CA HIS A 8 43.47 -25.98 -0.78
C HIS A 8 43.81 -24.47 -0.83
N LEU A 9 44.22 -23.83 0.29
CA LEU A 9 45.58 -23.66 0.85
C LEU A 9 46.56 -22.85 -0.05
N HIS A 10 46.92 -21.61 0.35
CA HIS A 10 48.30 -21.25 0.73
C HIS A 10 48.43 -19.81 1.30
N SER A 11 49.17 -19.75 2.41
CA SER A 11 49.99 -18.67 3.02
C SER A 11 49.66 -17.18 2.80
N ASN A 12 49.45 -16.46 3.91
CA ASN A 12 50.50 -15.57 4.43
C ASN A 12 50.21 -15.18 5.88
N LEU A 13 51.07 -15.69 6.76
CA LEU A 13 51.20 -15.39 8.17
C LEU A 13 52.31 -14.33 8.27
N GLU A 14 51.99 -13.05 8.07
CA GLU A 14 52.77 -11.87 8.52
C GLU A 14 51.97 -10.59 8.24
N GLU A 15 50.90 -10.33 8.99
CA GLU A 15 50.33 -8.97 9.08
C GLU A 15 49.53 -8.71 10.37
N ILE A 16 49.60 -9.62 11.34
CA ILE A 16 48.92 -9.50 12.64
C ILE A 16 49.91 -8.87 13.63
N LYS A 17 50.18 -7.58 13.43
CA LYS A 17 50.79 -6.69 14.45
C LYS A 17 50.51 -5.20 14.21
N GLY A 18 49.93 -4.82 13.06
CA GLY A 18 49.49 -3.43 12.79
C GLY A 18 48.01 -3.13 13.08
N LEU A 19 47.18 -4.14 13.39
CA LEU A 19 45.71 -4.00 13.45
C LEU A 19 45.13 -3.75 14.85
N THR A 20 45.95 -3.70 15.90
CA THR A 20 45.47 -3.53 17.30
C THR A 20 45.44 -2.09 17.79
N PHE A 21 45.87 -1.11 16.98
CA PHE A 21 45.85 0.32 17.34
C PHE A 21 44.80 1.15 16.56
N SER A 22 44.06 0.55 15.61
CA SER A 22 43.08 1.25 14.76
C SER A 22 41.60 0.99 15.12
N VAL A 23 41.30 0.20 16.15
CA VAL A 23 39.91 -0.25 16.44
C VAL A 23 39.08 0.78 17.21
N SER A 24 39.68 1.86 17.73
CA SER A 24 38.96 2.90 18.49
C SER A 24 38.33 4.01 17.63
N GLU A 25 38.77 4.22 16.38
CA GLU A 25 38.45 5.45 15.64
C GLU A 25 37.54 5.28 14.40
N ASN A 26 37.16 4.05 14.05
CA ASN A 26 36.40 3.79 12.81
C ASN A 26 34.87 3.62 13.00
N SER A 27 34.33 3.71 14.22
CA SER A 27 32.89 3.47 14.46
C SER A 27 31.97 4.61 14.00
N THR A 28 32.49 5.81 13.75
CA THR A 28 31.71 6.98 13.33
C THR A 28 31.67 7.20 11.82
N LYS A 29 32.52 6.53 11.03
CA LYS A 29 32.62 6.72 9.57
C LYS A 29 31.88 5.66 8.74
N LEU A 30 31.38 4.58 9.35
CA LEU A 30 30.66 3.51 8.64
C LEU A 30 29.16 3.78 8.42
N ILE A 31 28.68 5.00 8.69
CA ILE A 31 27.24 5.34 8.64
C ILE A 31 26.83 6.03 7.30
N GLN A 32 27.76 6.37 6.42
CA GLN A 32 27.44 7.14 5.19
C GLN A 32 27.29 6.33 3.89
N ALA A 33 27.24 5.00 3.92
CA ALA A 33 27.12 4.22 2.67
C ALA A 33 26.18 3.03 2.80
N ILE A 34 24.89 3.30 2.96
CA ILE A 34 23.84 2.39 2.50
C ILE A 34 22.89 3.20 1.61
N THR A 35 23.36 3.56 0.41
CA THR A 35 22.50 4.07 -0.65
C THR A 35 21.77 2.87 -1.25
N TRP A 36 20.58 2.56 -0.75
CA TRP A 36 19.64 1.69 -1.45
C TRP A 36 19.21 2.40 -2.73
N ARG A 37 19.85 2.08 -3.86
CA ARG A 37 19.27 2.33 -5.18
C ARG A 37 18.15 1.31 -5.38
N SER A 38 16.93 1.68 -5.00
CA SER A 38 15.74 0.99 -5.46
C SER A 38 15.58 1.28 -6.95
N ALA A 39 16.02 0.36 -7.80
CA ALA A 39 15.56 0.28 -9.18
C ALA A 39 14.13 -0.26 -9.17
N SER A 40 13.14 0.58 -8.87
CA SER A 40 11.75 0.25 -9.15
C SER A 40 11.46 0.58 -10.62
N SER A 41 11.15 -0.47 -11.36
CA SER A 41 10.62 -0.45 -12.71
C SER A 41 9.60 0.68 -12.91
N ARG A 42 9.88 1.55 -13.88
CA ARG A 42 9.01 2.63 -14.32
C ARG A 42 7.65 2.07 -14.75
N SER A 43 6.58 2.39 -14.01
CA SER A 43 5.23 2.42 -14.59
C SER A 43 4.94 3.85 -15.01
N SER A 44 5.08 4.13 -16.30
CA SER A 44 4.67 5.40 -16.88
C SER A 44 3.23 5.29 -17.36
N SER A 45 2.26 5.68 -16.53
CA SER A 45 0.93 6.01 -17.01
C SER A 45 0.26 6.96 -16.05
N CYS A 46 0.45 8.26 -16.29
CA CYS A 46 -0.42 9.35 -15.84
C CYS A 46 -0.19 10.53 -16.80
N LYS A 47 -0.66 10.41 -18.05
CA LYS A 47 -0.92 11.59 -18.89
C LYS A 47 -2.42 11.84 -18.81
N SER A 48 -2.83 12.72 -17.90
CA SER A 48 -4.21 13.22 -17.89
C SER A 48 -4.42 14.06 -19.15
N LEU A 49 -5.45 13.71 -19.90
CA LEU A 49 -5.90 14.41 -21.09
C LEU A 49 -6.98 15.42 -20.69
N VAL A 50 -6.59 16.69 -20.52
CA VAL A 50 -7.48 17.82 -20.79
C VAL A 50 -6.68 18.83 -21.61
N ALA A 51 -7.07 19.00 -22.87
CA ALA A 51 -6.31 19.73 -23.87
C ALA A 51 -6.59 21.23 -23.87
N SER A 52 -5.55 22.03 -24.11
CA SER A 52 -5.54 23.25 -24.96
C SER A 52 -4.08 23.68 -25.20
N GLY A 53 -3.59 23.67 -26.44
CA GLY A 53 -2.30 24.28 -26.82
C GLY A 53 -2.50 25.61 -27.56
N PRO A 54 -1.46 26.25 -28.13
CA PRO A 54 -0.02 26.09 -27.91
C PRO A 54 0.67 27.42 -27.50
N LYS A 55 1.79 27.35 -26.76
CA LYS A 55 2.96 28.22 -26.95
C LYS A 55 4.13 27.70 -26.11
N SER A 56 5.25 27.55 -26.80
CA SER A 56 6.56 27.16 -26.30
C SER A 56 6.95 27.94 -25.04
N SER A 57 7.12 27.24 -23.91
CA SER A 57 8.10 27.59 -22.88
C SER A 57 8.40 26.34 -22.07
N SER A 58 9.65 25.89 -22.13
CA SER A 58 10.19 24.83 -21.30
C SER A 58 10.32 25.33 -19.86
N THR A 59 9.22 25.29 -19.12
CA THR A 59 9.26 25.44 -17.67
C THR A 59 8.39 24.33 -17.11
N TRP A 60 9.06 23.30 -16.61
CA TRP A 60 8.44 22.28 -15.76
C TRP A 60 7.74 23.01 -14.61
N ILE A 61 6.41 23.05 -14.63
CA ILE A 61 5.65 23.33 -13.42
C ILE A 61 5.68 22.02 -12.64
N GLU A 62 6.64 21.96 -11.72
CA GLU A 62 6.66 21.00 -10.63
C GLU A 62 5.28 20.99 -9.98
N PHE A 63 4.67 19.81 -9.86
CA PHE A 63 3.49 19.62 -9.04
C PHE A 63 3.84 20.09 -7.63
N SER A 64 3.41 21.30 -7.27
CA SER A 64 3.71 21.86 -5.97
C SER A 64 2.83 21.15 -4.94
N ASN A 65 3.46 20.31 -4.11
CA ASN A 65 2.87 19.66 -2.95
C ASN A 65 2.59 20.66 -1.81
N GLN A 66 1.97 21.81 -2.13
CA GLN A 66 1.66 22.85 -1.14
C GLN A 66 0.66 22.38 -0.07
N LEU A 67 -0.02 21.24 -0.27
CA LEU A 67 -0.87 20.62 0.75
C LEU A 67 -0.10 19.87 1.85
N PHE A 68 1.17 19.50 1.57
CA PHE A 68 2.00 18.68 2.47
C PHE A 68 3.22 19.42 3.02
N ASP A 69 3.58 20.58 2.44
CA ASP A 69 4.74 21.37 2.86
C ASP A 69 4.57 22.01 4.26
N ASP A 70 3.31 22.17 4.71
CA ASP A 70 2.97 22.69 6.05
C ASP A 70 3.09 21.61 7.16
N TYR A 71 3.31 20.35 6.77
CA TYR A 71 3.57 19.23 7.68
C TYR A 71 5.05 18.85 7.61
N GLY A 72 5.90 19.63 8.31
CA GLY A 72 7.32 19.33 8.47
C GLY A 72 7.56 17.86 8.84
N GLY A 73 8.66 17.28 8.35
CA GLY A 73 9.02 15.88 8.61
C GLY A 73 9.07 15.53 10.10
N MET A 74 9.08 14.22 10.44
CA MET A 74 8.97 13.75 11.83
C MET A 74 9.92 14.51 12.78
N ALA A 75 9.33 15.23 13.75
CA ALA A 75 10.07 15.93 14.79
C ALA A 75 10.86 14.96 15.68
N SER A 76 10.38 13.72 15.82
CA SER A 76 11.02 12.62 16.55
C SER A 76 12.19 11.96 15.79
N GLY A 77 12.60 12.55 14.66
CA GLY A 77 13.73 12.07 13.87
C GLY A 77 13.36 10.99 12.85
N SER A 78 14.38 10.38 12.25
CA SER A 78 14.20 9.44 11.14
C SER A 78 13.95 8.01 11.62
N HIS A 79 12.74 7.52 11.38
CA HIS A 79 12.32 6.17 11.74
C HIS A 79 13.19 5.07 11.13
N SER A 80 13.55 5.18 9.85
CA SER A 80 14.41 4.20 9.19
C SER A 80 15.82 4.15 9.77
N LEU A 81 16.38 5.29 10.18
CA LEU A 81 17.68 5.35 10.85
C LEU A 81 17.63 4.72 12.24
N THR A 82 16.56 4.96 13.01
CA THR A 82 16.36 4.34 14.33
C THR A 82 16.24 2.82 14.20
N LEU A 83 15.45 2.30 13.27
CA LEU A 83 15.36 0.85 13.01
C LEU A 83 16.70 0.25 12.54
N GLY A 84 17.44 0.94 11.68
CA GLY A 84 18.77 0.50 11.23
C GLY A 84 19.77 0.41 12.38
N ARG A 85 19.73 1.36 13.33
CA ARG A 85 20.56 1.35 14.54
C ARG A 85 20.14 0.24 15.51
N LEU A 86 18.84 0.03 15.71
CA LEU A 86 18.32 -1.08 16.52
C LEU A 86 18.85 -2.41 15.99
N TYR A 87 18.70 -2.67 14.69
CA TYR A 87 19.23 -3.89 14.05
C TYR A 87 20.74 -4.07 14.25
N ALA A 88 21.53 -3.01 14.13
CA ALA A 88 22.97 -3.07 14.36
C ALA A 88 23.33 -3.42 15.81
N TRP A 89 22.62 -2.86 16.79
CA TRP A 89 22.81 -3.19 18.20
C TRP A 89 22.36 -4.61 18.54
N GLU A 90 21.27 -5.09 17.95
CA GLU A 90 20.82 -6.48 18.11
C GLU A 90 21.82 -7.48 17.55
N LYS A 91 22.37 -7.21 16.35
CA LYS A 91 23.43 -8.03 15.77
C LYS A 91 24.65 -8.08 16.69
N LYS A 92 25.01 -6.94 17.29
CA LYS A 92 26.11 -6.89 18.27
C LYS A 92 25.80 -7.67 19.54
N LEU A 93 24.57 -7.58 20.06
CA LEU A 93 24.14 -8.37 21.22
C LEU A 93 24.23 -9.87 20.93
N PHE A 94 23.79 -10.29 19.75
CA PHE A 94 23.87 -11.69 19.33
C PHE A 94 25.31 -12.22 19.34
N GLU A 95 26.27 -11.49 18.76
CA GLU A 95 27.67 -11.94 18.76
C GLU A 95 28.26 -11.97 20.18
N GLU A 96 27.99 -10.98 21.03
CA GLU A 96 28.44 -10.99 22.44
C GLU A 96 27.89 -12.20 23.22
N VAL A 97 26.60 -12.51 23.06
CA VAL A 97 25.97 -13.67 23.71
C VAL A 97 26.55 -14.98 23.19
N LYS A 98 26.82 -15.07 21.89
CA LYS A 98 27.42 -16.26 21.25
C LYS A 98 28.86 -16.49 21.71
N GLU A 99 29.65 -15.42 21.83
CA GLU A 99 31.00 -15.49 22.39
C GLU A 99 30.98 -15.87 23.87
N GLY A 100 30.11 -15.23 24.66
CA GLY A 100 29.89 -15.55 26.08
C GLY A 100 29.48 -17.01 26.30
N ASP A 101 28.64 -17.57 25.44
CA ASP A 101 28.25 -18.98 25.50
C ASP A 101 29.42 -19.93 25.17
N SER A 102 30.28 -19.56 24.22
CA SER A 102 31.51 -20.31 23.94
C SER A 102 32.45 -20.36 25.16
N ILE A 103 32.60 -19.23 25.87
CA ILE A 103 33.37 -19.14 27.12
C ILE A 103 32.71 -19.98 28.21
N ARG A 104 31.38 -19.94 28.35
CA ARG A 104 30.61 -20.77 29.30
C ARG A 104 30.82 -22.26 29.05
N ARG A 105 30.80 -22.69 27.78
CA ARG A 105 31.12 -24.08 27.41
C ARG A 105 32.56 -24.46 27.75
N ALA A 106 33.52 -23.56 27.55
CA ALA A 106 34.91 -23.78 27.96
C ALA A 106 35.07 -23.89 29.49
N TYR A 107 34.38 -23.03 30.23
CA TYR A 107 34.30 -23.09 31.69
C TYR A 107 33.78 -24.44 32.17
N GLY A 108 32.66 -24.93 31.62
CA GLY A 108 32.11 -26.24 32.00
C GLY A 108 33.09 -27.39 31.78
N ARG A 109 33.81 -27.40 30.64
CA ARG A 109 34.86 -28.41 30.39
C ARG A 109 35.99 -28.33 31.41
N LYS A 110 36.46 -27.11 31.75
CA LYS A 110 37.54 -26.90 32.71
C LYS A 110 37.13 -27.19 34.15
N TRP A 111 35.89 -26.89 34.50
CA TRP A 111 35.29 -27.22 35.79
C TRP A 111 35.21 -28.73 35.99
N ASN A 112 34.73 -29.48 34.99
CA ASN A 112 34.72 -30.94 35.03
C ASN A 112 36.14 -31.53 35.10
N GLN A 113 37.11 -30.92 34.41
CA GLN A 113 38.52 -31.29 34.54
C GLN A 113 39.02 -31.11 35.98
N LEU A 114 38.68 -29.98 36.62
CA LEU A 114 39.09 -29.69 38.00
C LEU A 114 38.49 -30.71 38.99
N ILE A 115 37.20 -31.02 38.87
CA ILE A 115 36.52 -32.03 39.71
C ILE A 115 37.21 -33.40 39.56
N ASN A 116 37.54 -33.79 38.33
CA ASN A 116 38.20 -35.09 38.07
C ASN A 116 39.62 -35.16 38.64
N GLN A 117 40.36 -34.04 38.66
CA GLN A 117 41.69 -33.96 39.27
C GLN A 117 41.61 -34.03 40.80
N ASP A 118 40.64 -33.34 41.39
CA ASP A 118 40.36 -33.36 42.83
C ASP A 118 39.98 -34.78 43.31
N ALA A 119 39.11 -35.46 42.57
CA ALA A 119 38.71 -36.84 42.87
C ALA A 119 39.85 -37.87 42.75
N ARG A 120 40.91 -37.58 41.97
CA ARG A 120 42.08 -38.44 41.80
C ARG A 120 43.19 -38.17 42.82
N GLY A 121 43.07 -37.11 43.61
CA GLY A 121 44.12 -36.67 44.54
C GLY A 121 45.34 -36.08 43.83
N ASP A 122 45.17 -35.50 42.63
CA ASP A 122 46.26 -34.87 41.90
C ASP A 122 46.72 -33.58 42.63
N GLU A 123 47.94 -33.54 43.16
CA GLU A 123 48.48 -32.35 43.84
C GLU A 123 49.59 -31.66 43.02
N GLY A 124 49.73 -30.33 43.23
CA GLY A 124 50.83 -29.53 42.70
C GLY A 124 50.45 -28.56 41.56
N PHE A 125 51.46 -28.09 40.83
CA PHE A 125 51.36 -26.99 39.86
C PHE A 125 50.29 -27.18 38.77
N ALA A 126 50.02 -28.42 38.36
CA ALA A 126 49.02 -28.73 37.35
C ALA A 126 47.58 -28.46 37.84
N LEU A 127 47.27 -28.75 39.11
CA LEU A 127 45.96 -28.47 39.71
C LEU A 127 45.75 -26.96 39.90
N ASP A 128 46.77 -26.24 40.36
CA ASP A 128 46.70 -24.79 40.51
C ASP A 128 46.52 -24.07 39.17
N LYS A 129 47.14 -24.58 38.09
CA LYS A 129 46.92 -24.08 36.73
C LYS A 129 45.47 -24.27 36.27
N THR A 130 44.86 -25.43 36.55
CA THR A 130 43.45 -25.67 36.22
C THR A 130 42.53 -24.76 37.04
N ARG A 131 42.79 -24.59 38.34
CA ARG A 131 42.06 -23.68 39.23
C ARG A 131 42.13 -22.22 38.76
N ALA A 132 43.32 -21.76 38.33
CA ALA A 132 43.51 -20.44 37.76
C ALA A 132 42.70 -20.25 36.46
N ALA A 133 42.73 -21.24 35.55
CA ALA A 133 41.96 -21.20 34.31
C ALA A 133 40.44 -21.18 34.54
N VAL A 134 39.94 -21.89 35.56
CA VAL A 134 38.52 -21.85 35.96
C VAL A 134 38.15 -20.44 36.46
N LYS A 135 38.96 -19.83 37.32
CA LYS A 135 38.72 -18.46 37.82
C LYS A 135 38.76 -17.42 36.70
N ASP A 136 39.71 -17.53 35.77
CA ASP A 136 39.78 -16.68 34.58
C ASP A 136 38.51 -16.78 33.73
N LEU A 137 38.11 -18.01 33.37
CA LEU A 137 36.92 -18.25 32.55
C LEU A 137 35.65 -17.75 33.24
N TYR A 138 35.51 -17.95 34.55
CA TYR A 138 34.39 -17.41 35.31
C TYR A 138 34.35 -15.87 35.28
N SER A 139 35.50 -15.23 35.44
CA SER A 139 35.60 -13.76 35.37
C SER A 139 35.22 -13.24 33.99
N ARG A 140 35.64 -13.93 32.93
CA ARG A 140 35.27 -13.62 31.55
C ARG A 140 33.78 -13.80 31.27
N ILE A 141 33.13 -14.83 31.85
CA ILE A 141 31.68 -15.00 31.77
C ILE A 141 30.96 -13.78 32.37
N ILE A 142 31.38 -13.33 33.56
CA ILE A 142 30.80 -12.14 34.20
C ILE A 142 30.98 -10.90 33.31
N VAL A 143 32.16 -10.72 32.71
CA VAL A 143 32.42 -9.60 31.78
C VAL A 143 31.48 -9.66 30.57
N SER A 144 31.32 -10.82 29.93
CA SER A 144 30.40 -10.98 28.79
C SER A 144 28.94 -10.72 29.17
N ILE A 145 28.49 -11.17 30.36
CA ILE A 145 27.14 -10.86 30.87
C ILE A 145 26.96 -9.34 30.99
N ARG A 146 27.90 -8.64 31.63
CA ARG A 146 27.84 -7.17 31.79
C ARG A 146 27.90 -6.41 30.45
N SER A 147 28.66 -6.94 29.48
CA SER A 147 28.70 -6.40 28.11
C SER A 147 27.33 -6.52 27.43
N ALA A 148 26.74 -7.73 27.48
CA ALA A 148 25.41 -8.00 26.93
C ALA A 148 24.31 -7.15 27.60
N GLU A 149 24.33 -6.99 28.92
CA GLU A 149 23.42 -6.09 29.66
C GLU A 149 23.57 -4.63 29.20
N THR A 150 24.80 -4.17 28.98
CA THR A 150 25.05 -2.80 28.52
C THR A 150 24.54 -2.58 27.10
N ILE A 151 24.69 -3.56 26.21
CA ILE A 151 24.11 -3.50 24.86
C ILE A 151 22.59 -3.53 24.93
N SER A 152 22.01 -4.40 25.76
CA SER A 152 20.55 -4.52 25.93
C SER A 152 19.94 -3.21 26.42
N ARG A 153 20.54 -2.56 27.43
CA ARG A 153 20.13 -1.21 27.88
C ARG A 153 20.17 -0.16 26.78
N LYS A 154 21.13 -0.24 25.84
CA LYS A 154 21.16 0.67 24.68
C LYS A 154 20.00 0.42 23.74
N ILE A 155 19.64 -0.84 23.50
CA ILE A 155 18.48 -1.21 22.68
C ILE A 155 17.18 -0.70 23.33
N GLU A 156 17.01 -0.90 24.63
CA GLU A 156 15.87 -0.39 25.39
C GLU A 156 15.78 1.13 25.32
N LYS A 157 16.91 1.84 25.45
CA LYS A 157 16.97 3.28 25.29
C LYS A 157 16.50 3.75 23.91
N LEU A 158 16.92 3.08 22.84
CA LEU A 158 16.46 3.39 21.48
C LEU A 158 14.97 3.11 21.29
N ARG A 159 14.46 2.03 21.89
CA ARG A 159 13.04 1.69 21.87
C ARG A 159 12.20 2.79 22.53
N ASP A 160 12.58 3.17 23.74
CA ASP A 160 11.75 4.05 24.59
C ASP A 160 11.92 5.53 24.25
N GLU A 161 13.15 5.98 23.93
CA GLU A 161 13.44 7.40 23.70
C GLU A 161 13.34 7.82 22.24
N GLU A 162 13.44 6.91 21.27
CA GLU A 162 13.36 7.24 19.84
C GLU A 162 12.19 6.55 19.13
N LEU A 163 12.10 5.22 19.21
CA LEU A 163 11.11 4.48 18.45
C LEU A 163 9.69 4.76 18.94
N GLU A 164 9.45 4.71 20.25
CA GLU A 164 8.14 5.01 20.83
C GLU A 164 7.61 6.40 20.42
N PRO A 165 8.32 7.52 20.59
CA PRO A 165 7.82 8.82 20.16
C PRO A 165 7.60 8.91 18.64
N GLN A 166 8.42 8.24 17.82
CA GLN A 166 8.19 8.16 16.37
C GLN A 166 6.87 7.43 16.02
N ILE A 167 6.52 6.37 16.73
CA ILE A 167 5.23 5.67 16.53
C ILE A 167 4.06 6.56 16.96
N LYS A 168 4.19 7.26 18.09
CA LYS A 168 3.16 8.21 18.56
C LYS A 168 2.96 9.36 17.56
N GLU A 169 4.05 9.90 17.03
CA GLU A 169 3.99 10.92 15.99
C GLU A 169 3.38 10.39 14.68
N LEU A 170 3.69 9.14 14.30
CA LEU A 170 3.06 8.47 13.17
C LEU A 170 1.54 8.34 13.37
N HIS A 171 1.08 7.94 14.56
CA HIS A 171 -0.36 7.89 14.87
C HIS A 171 -1.02 9.26 14.73
N GLN A 172 -0.37 10.33 15.19
CA GLN A 172 -0.88 11.69 15.01
C GLN A 172 -0.91 12.11 13.54
N GLY A 173 0.12 11.78 12.77
CA GLY A 173 0.16 11.99 11.32
C GLY A 173 -1.01 11.29 10.63
N MET A 174 -1.18 10.00 10.91
CA MET A 174 -2.28 9.18 10.38
C MET A 174 -3.65 9.75 10.77
N MET A 175 -3.84 10.15 12.03
CA MET A 175 -5.06 10.81 12.48
C MET A 175 -5.40 12.03 11.61
N ARG A 176 -4.43 12.92 11.38
CA ARG A 176 -4.63 14.13 10.54
C ARG A 176 -4.93 13.76 9.09
N THR A 177 -4.18 12.81 8.51
CA THR A 177 -4.40 12.31 7.14
C THR A 177 -5.81 11.74 6.97
N TRP A 178 -6.25 10.88 7.89
CA TRP A 178 -7.58 10.26 7.80
C TRP A 178 -8.72 11.26 8.04
N LYS A 179 -8.49 12.30 8.84
CA LYS A 179 -9.44 13.41 8.98
C LYS A 179 -9.65 14.11 7.63
N ILE A 180 -8.58 14.53 6.98
CA ILE A 180 -8.63 15.21 5.67
C ILE A 180 -9.29 14.30 4.64
N MET A 181 -8.96 13.00 4.66
CA MET A 181 -9.53 12.02 3.74
C MET A 181 -11.03 11.82 3.97
N SER A 182 -11.47 11.75 5.23
CA SER A 182 -12.90 11.67 5.57
C SER A 182 -13.66 12.87 5.03
N GLU A 183 -13.19 14.09 5.34
CA GLU A 183 -13.82 15.34 4.90
C GLU A 183 -13.88 15.43 3.36
N SER A 184 -12.80 15.04 2.68
CA SER A 184 -12.74 15.04 1.21
C SER A 184 -13.72 14.06 0.58
N HIS A 185 -13.81 12.84 1.11
CA HIS A 185 -14.73 11.83 0.59
C HIS A 185 -16.19 12.12 0.95
N GLU A 186 -16.47 12.74 2.10
CA GLU A 186 -17.81 13.26 2.43
C GLU A 186 -18.29 14.28 1.38
N ILE A 187 -17.42 15.21 0.96
CA ILE A 187 -17.72 16.18 -0.10
C ILE A 187 -17.97 15.46 -1.43
N GLN A 188 -17.11 14.51 -1.82
CA GLN A 188 -17.28 13.73 -3.05
C GLN A 188 -18.59 12.93 -3.05
N ASN A 189 -18.93 12.32 -1.90
CA ASN A 189 -20.16 11.56 -1.74
C ASN A 189 -21.40 12.48 -1.84
N LYS A 190 -21.33 13.67 -1.24
CA LYS A 190 -22.40 14.67 -1.38
C LYS A 190 -22.58 15.09 -2.84
N ILE A 191 -21.50 15.42 -3.54
CA ILE A 191 -21.53 15.80 -4.95
C ILE A 191 -22.19 14.70 -5.79
N ILE A 192 -21.76 13.45 -5.66
CA ILE A 192 -22.30 12.35 -6.49
C ILE A 192 -23.78 12.09 -6.20
N SER A 193 -24.22 12.28 -4.95
CA SER A 193 -25.63 12.11 -4.56
C SER A 193 -26.55 13.18 -5.15
N GLU A 194 -26.04 14.39 -5.39
CA GLU A 194 -26.79 15.53 -5.92
C GLU A 194 -26.80 15.58 -7.46
N VAL A 195 -25.91 14.84 -8.13
CA VAL A 195 -25.80 14.80 -9.60
C VAL A 195 -27.05 14.17 -10.22
N LYS A 196 -27.81 14.98 -10.98
CA LYS A 196 -28.99 14.55 -11.74
C LYS A 196 -28.77 14.56 -13.25
N THR A 197 -27.85 15.38 -13.74
CA THR A 197 -27.46 15.50 -15.14
C THR A 197 -26.01 15.99 -15.20
N PHE A 198 -25.33 15.78 -16.33
CA PHE A 198 -24.00 16.34 -16.57
C PHE A 198 -24.10 17.53 -17.51
N THR A 199 -23.47 18.65 -17.15
CA THR A 199 -23.45 19.90 -17.95
C THR A 199 -22.39 19.90 -19.06
N CYS A 200 -21.80 18.73 -19.35
CA CYS A 200 -20.71 18.60 -20.31
C CYS A 200 -21.22 18.69 -21.77
N PRO A 201 -20.53 19.40 -22.69
CA PRO A 201 -20.91 19.47 -24.10
C PRO A 201 -20.93 18.13 -24.84
N SER A 202 -20.28 17.08 -24.31
CA SER A 202 -20.30 15.73 -24.87
C SER A 202 -21.42 14.84 -24.31
N TYR A 203 -22.11 15.27 -23.25
CA TYR A 203 -23.21 14.51 -22.65
C TYR A 203 -24.39 14.42 -23.64
N GLY A 204 -25.02 13.25 -23.72
CA GLY A 204 -26.10 12.94 -24.68
C GLY A 204 -25.65 12.83 -26.14
N LYS A 205 -24.34 12.88 -26.43
CA LYS A 205 -23.79 12.70 -27.79
C LYS A 205 -23.24 11.30 -28.00
N PHE A 206 -23.02 10.96 -29.27
CA PHE A 206 -22.44 9.68 -29.70
C PHE A 206 -21.10 9.38 -29.02
N CYS A 207 -20.97 8.20 -28.43
CA CYS A 207 -19.75 7.67 -27.83
C CYS A 207 -18.76 7.16 -28.89
N ASN A 208 -17.86 8.04 -29.33
CA ASN A 208 -16.74 7.69 -30.19
C ASN A 208 -15.66 6.84 -29.48
N GLU A 209 -14.61 6.46 -30.23
CA GLU A 209 -13.53 5.62 -29.71
C GLU A 209 -12.70 6.30 -28.60
N SER A 210 -12.59 7.63 -28.62
CA SER A 210 -11.91 8.36 -27.55
C SER A 210 -12.65 8.21 -26.22
N HIS A 211 -13.99 8.31 -26.21
CA HIS A 211 -14.77 8.11 -24.99
C HIS A 211 -14.60 6.69 -24.44
N ARG A 212 -14.61 5.69 -25.34
CA ARG A 212 -14.43 4.28 -24.98
C ARG A 212 -13.03 3.99 -24.42
N LEU A 213 -12.00 4.62 -24.98
CA LEU A 213 -10.65 4.57 -24.43
C LEU A 213 -10.58 5.21 -23.04
N SER A 214 -11.22 6.36 -22.83
CA SER A 214 -11.27 7.00 -21.51
C SER A 214 -11.99 6.15 -20.47
N THR A 215 -13.08 5.47 -20.84
CA THR A 215 -13.78 4.53 -19.95
C THR A 215 -12.90 3.32 -19.59
N LEU A 216 -12.12 2.79 -20.54
CA LEU A 216 -11.17 1.70 -20.28
C LEU A 216 -10.02 2.15 -19.36
N GLN A 217 -9.53 3.38 -19.54
CA GLN A 217 -8.52 3.97 -18.65
C GLN A 217 -9.08 4.12 -17.23
N LEU A 218 -10.32 4.60 -17.08
CA LEU A 218 -10.99 4.69 -15.79
C LEU A 218 -11.11 3.32 -15.12
N GLU A 219 -11.52 2.28 -15.86
CA GLU A 219 -11.57 0.91 -15.35
C GLU A 219 -10.21 0.46 -14.81
N THR A 220 -9.14 0.71 -15.58
CA THR A 220 -7.76 0.34 -15.22
C THR A 220 -7.31 1.05 -13.95
N GLU A 221 -7.55 2.36 -13.85
CA GLU A 221 -7.18 3.14 -12.67
C GLU A 221 -7.98 2.74 -11.42
N LEU A 222 -9.26 2.37 -11.56
CA LEU A 222 -10.04 1.86 -10.43
C LEU A 222 -9.53 0.49 -9.93
N VAL A 223 -9.10 -0.39 -10.85
CA VAL A 223 -8.46 -1.65 -10.48
C VAL A 223 -7.13 -1.42 -9.77
N ASN A 224 -6.32 -0.49 -10.29
CA ASN A 224 -5.05 -0.09 -9.68
C ASN A 224 -5.27 0.49 -8.28
N TRP A 225 -6.21 1.43 -8.13
CA TRP A 225 -6.56 2.02 -6.84
C TRP A 225 -6.97 0.97 -5.81
N ARG A 226 -7.80 -0.01 -6.20
CA ARG A 226 -8.17 -1.13 -5.33
C ARG A 226 -6.95 -1.95 -4.89
N GLY A 227 -6.00 -2.20 -5.80
CA GLY A 227 -4.74 -2.88 -5.49
C GLY A 227 -3.91 -2.10 -4.48
N CYS A 228 -3.64 -0.82 -4.77
CA CYS A 228 -2.87 0.05 -3.90
C CYS A 228 -3.51 0.20 -2.51
N PHE A 229 -4.84 0.31 -2.41
CA PHE A 229 -5.53 0.37 -1.13
C PHE A 229 -5.31 -0.91 -0.30
N ALA A 230 -5.47 -2.08 -0.91
CA ALA A 230 -5.27 -3.36 -0.23
C ALA A 230 -3.81 -3.53 0.22
N GLU A 231 -2.85 -3.21 -0.64
CA GLU A 231 -1.42 -3.26 -0.33
C GLU A 231 -1.05 -2.29 0.80
N TYR A 232 -1.61 -1.07 0.80
CA TYR A 232 -1.36 -0.07 1.83
C TYR A 232 -1.84 -0.52 3.22
N ILE A 233 -3.03 -1.11 3.31
CA ILE A 233 -3.54 -1.65 4.58
C ILE A 233 -2.76 -2.88 5.03
N ALA A 234 -2.44 -3.78 4.10
CA ALA A 234 -1.63 -4.96 4.39
C ALA A 234 -0.22 -4.60 4.88
N ALA A 235 0.44 -3.62 4.24
CA ALA A 235 1.76 -3.15 4.63
C ALA A 235 1.77 -2.58 6.06
N GLN A 236 0.74 -1.82 6.46
CA GLN A 236 0.60 -1.36 7.85
C GLN A 236 0.48 -2.53 8.82
N LYS A 237 -0.39 -3.51 8.55
CA LYS A 237 -0.57 -4.68 9.42
C LYS A 237 0.73 -5.47 9.58
N VAL A 238 1.41 -5.79 8.47
CA VAL A 238 2.69 -6.52 8.49
C VAL A 238 3.76 -5.77 9.28
N TYR A 239 3.80 -4.44 9.14
CA TYR A 239 4.74 -3.62 9.90
C TYR A 239 4.45 -3.68 11.42
N ILE A 240 3.18 -3.57 11.82
CA ILE A 240 2.78 -3.66 13.24
C ILE A 240 3.08 -5.06 13.79
N GLU A 241 2.78 -6.12 13.02
CA GLU A 241 3.07 -7.50 13.39
C GLU A 241 4.58 -7.75 13.57
N ALA A 242 5.41 -7.18 12.69
CA ALA A 242 6.86 -7.25 12.83
C ALA A 242 7.36 -6.55 14.10
N LEU A 243 6.82 -5.36 14.39
CA LEU A 243 7.11 -4.65 15.65
C LEU A 243 6.66 -5.45 16.88
N LEU A 244 5.47 -6.04 16.86
CA LEU A 244 4.98 -6.90 17.95
C LEU A 244 5.85 -8.13 18.15
N GLY A 245 6.22 -8.80 17.07
CA GLY A 245 7.12 -9.95 17.09
C GLY A 245 8.48 -9.59 17.71
N TRP A 246 9.00 -8.40 17.41
CA TRP A 246 10.21 -7.86 18.00
C TRP A 246 10.03 -7.48 19.48
N LEU A 247 8.99 -6.73 19.83
CA LEU A 247 8.70 -6.26 21.19
C LEU A 247 8.40 -7.42 22.16
N SER A 248 7.86 -8.53 21.66
CA SER A 248 7.62 -9.73 22.46
C SER A 248 8.89 -10.34 23.06
N LYS A 249 10.07 -10.06 22.48
CA LYS A 249 11.37 -10.55 22.99
C LYS A 249 11.81 -9.88 24.29
N PHE A 250 11.20 -8.75 24.65
CA PHE A 250 11.47 -8.06 25.91
C PHE A 250 10.61 -8.59 27.07
N VAL A 251 9.59 -9.39 26.77
CA VAL A 251 8.82 -10.08 27.81
C VAL A 251 9.64 -11.29 28.23
N ALA A 252 10.11 -11.29 29.48
CA ALA A 252 10.81 -12.45 30.03
C ALA A 252 9.91 -13.69 29.85
N PRO A 253 10.43 -14.80 29.29
CA PRO A 253 9.74 -16.08 29.43
C PRO A 253 9.54 -16.29 30.92
N GLU A 254 8.29 -16.46 31.34
CA GLU A 254 7.97 -16.82 32.70
C GLU A 254 8.84 -18.05 33.01
N VAL A 255 9.81 -17.86 33.89
CA VAL A 255 10.80 -18.89 34.15
C VAL A 255 10.05 -19.96 34.94
N GLU A 256 9.53 -20.97 34.25
CA GLU A 256 9.02 -22.20 34.85
C GLU A 256 10.21 -22.99 35.45
N PHE A 257 10.87 -22.44 36.46
CA PHE A 257 11.54 -23.25 37.46
C PHE A 257 10.44 -23.79 38.37
N TYR A 258 9.98 -25.01 38.05
CA TYR A 258 9.00 -25.82 38.79
C TYR A 258 7.58 -25.24 38.83
N SER A 259 6.79 -25.41 37.77
CA SER A 259 5.34 -25.70 37.86
C SER A 259 4.79 -26.04 36.48
N ARG A 260 4.66 -27.33 36.20
CA ARG A 260 3.82 -27.83 35.10
C ARG A 260 2.37 -27.61 35.51
N ASP A 261 1.75 -26.49 35.11
CA ASP A 261 0.31 -26.38 34.84
C ASP A 261 -0.14 -24.92 34.62
N ARG A 262 -0.14 -24.47 33.36
CA ARG A 262 -1.32 -23.94 32.62
C ARG A 262 -0.90 -23.20 31.36
N ALA A 263 -0.91 -23.92 30.24
CA ALA A 263 -0.92 -23.32 28.93
C ALA A 263 -2.32 -22.79 28.59
N SER A 264 -2.66 -21.56 29.02
CA SER A 264 -3.81 -20.80 28.45
C SER A 264 -3.89 -19.33 28.90
N ALA A 265 -2.78 -18.62 29.10
CA ALA A 265 -2.82 -17.19 29.37
C ALA A 265 -2.28 -16.42 28.15
N ARG A 266 -3.06 -15.45 27.66
CA ARG A 266 -2.54 -14.37 26.79
C ARG A 266 -1.25 -13.81 27.43
N PRO A 267 -0.24 -13.40 26.65
CA PRO A 267 0.96 -12.81 27.21
C PRO A 267 0.56 -11.70 28.19
N ASN A 268 0.98 -11.85 29.44
CA ASN A 268 0.56 -11.00 30.54
C ASN A 268 0.82 -9.53 30.16
N ARG A 269 -0.24 -8.74 29.96
CA ARG A 269 -0.18 -7.33 29.51
C ARG A 269 0.67 -6.43 30.45
N SER A 270 1.06 -6.93 31.62
CA SER A 270 1.74 -6.17 32.67
C SER A 270 3.28 -6.18 32.62
N ASN A 271 3.91 -7.07 31.85
CA ASN A 271 5.36 -7.32 31.95
C ASN A 271 6.17 -6.89 30.72
N GLY A 272 5.53 -6.28 29.71
CA GLY A 272 6.20 -5.81 28.50
C GLY A 272 6.44 -4.29 28.49
N PRO A 273 7.26 -3.78 27.55
CA PRO A 273 7.45 -2.35 27.39
C PRO A 273 6.12 -1.66 26.98
N PRO A 274 5.88 -0.39 27.36
CA PRO A 274 4.64 0.33 27.02
C PRO A 274 4.31 0.30 25.52
N LEU A 275 5.33 0.43 24.67
CA LEU A 275 5.19 0.33 23.21
C LEU A 275 4.56 -0.99 22.73
N LEU A 276 4.74 -2.10 23.47
CA LEU A 276 4.10 -3.39 23.15
C LEU A 276 2.58 -3.27 23.25
N ILE A 277 2.06 -2.59 24.28
CA ILE A 277 0.62 -2.40 24.49
C ILE A 277 0.05 -1.49 23.42
N VAL A 278 0.75 -0.40 23.11
CA VAL A 278 0.40 0.52 22.01
C VAL A 278 0.27 -0.23 20.67
N CYS A 279 1.25 -1.07 20.33
CA CYS A 279 1.21 -1.85 19.10
C CYS A 279 0.12 -2.94 19.09
N LEU A 280 -0.20 -3.53 20.25
CA LEU A 280 -1.27 -4.53 20.37
C LEU A 280 -2.63 -3.89 20.11
N ASP A 281 -2.91 -2.78 20.80
CA ASP A 281 -4.16 -2.05 20.65
C ASP A 281 -4.27 -1.44 19.24
N TRP A 282 -3.15 -1.02 18.63
CA TRP A 282 -3.12 -0.58 17.24
C TRP A 282 -3.48 -1.71 16.26
N LEU A 283 -2.89 -2.90 16.39
CA LEU A 283 -3.20 -4.04 15.52
C LEU A 283 -4.66 -4.49 15.68
N ASP A 284 -5.14 -4.61 16.93
CA ASP A 284 -6.52 -4.99 17.23
C ASP A 284 -7.49 -4.01 16.58
N SER A 285 -7.22 -2.71 16.68
CA SER A 285 -8.06 -1.68 16.07
C SER A 285 -8.02 -1.69 14.53
N MET A 286 -6.84 -1.89 13.94
CA MET A 286 -6.67 -2.02 12.48
C MET A 286 -7.45 -3.20 11.90
N ASN A 287 -7.63 -4.27 12.67
CA ASN A 287 -8.40 -5.45 12.24
C ASN A 287 -9.93 -5.24 12.27
N VAL A 288 -10.41 -4.22 12.98
CA VAL A 288 -11.84 -3.86 13.03
C VAL A 288 -12.27 -3.00 11.84
N LEU A 289 -11.33 -2.32 11.17
CA LEU A 289 -11.65 -1.40 10.07
C LEU A 289 -12.39 -2.09 8.90
N PRO A 290 -13.32 -1.40 8.21
CA PRO A 290 -14.17 -1.98 7.17
C PRO A 290 -13.45 -2.13 5.80
N GLU A 291 -12.21 -2.62 5.80
CA GLU A 291 -11.38 -2.82 4.59
C GLU A 291 -12.08 -3.64 3.50
N LYS A 292 -12.77 -4.71 3.92
CA LYS A 292 -13.49 -5.61 3.00
C LYS A 292 -14.68 -4.93 2.33
N ALA A 293 -15.35 -4.00 3.03
CA ALA A 293 -16.46 -3.24 2.47
C ALA A 293 -15.97 -2.33 1.33
N VAL A 294 -14.89 -1.57 1.57
CA VAL A 294 -14.24 -0.73 0.55
C VAL A 294 -13.80 -1.55 -0.66
N SER A 295 -13.11 -2.68 -0.44
CA SER A 295 -12.64 -3.55 -1.53
C SER A 295 -13.78 -4.11 -2.38
N SER A 296 -14.93 -4.39 -1.75
CA SER A 296 -16.13 -4.88 -2.43
C SER A 296 -16.83 -3.78 -3.21
N ALA A 297 -16.96 -2.58 -2.63
CA ALA A 297 -17.53 -1.42 -3.30
C ALA A 297 -16.70 -0.98 -4.51
N MET A 298 -15.37 -0.93 -4.39
CA MET A 298 -14.46 -0.69 -5.51
C MET A 298 -14.62 -1.74 -6.62
N LYS A 299 -14.71 -3.02 -6.24
CA LYS A 299 -14.94 -4.11 -7.21
C LYS A 299 -16.30 -3.97 -7.91
N SER A 300 -17.33 -3.51 -7.22
CA SER A 300 -18.64 -3.23 -7.81
C SER A 300 -18.57 -2.07 -8.81
N CYS A 301 -17.94 -0.96 -8.42
CA CYS A 301 -17.75 0.20 -9.29
C CYS A 301 -16.99 -0.15 -10.57
N VAL A 302 -15.93 -0.97 -10.48
CA VAL A 302 -15.21 -1.50 -11.66
C VAL A 302 -16.15 -2.27 -12.61
N LYS A 303 -17.09 -3.07 -12.09
CA LYS A 303 -18.07 -3.78 -12.91
C LYS A 303 -19.02 -2.82 -13.62
N ASP A 304 -19.45 -1.75 -12.94
CA ASP A 304 -20.35 -0.74 -13.52
C ASP A 304 -19.65 0.01 -14.67
N VAL A 305 -18.38 0.38 -14.49
CA VAL A 305 -17.56 1.00 -15.55
C VAL A 305 -17.32 0.02 -16.71
N ARG A 306 -17.11 -1.27 -16.42
CA ARG A 306 -16.99 -2.31 -17.46
C ARG A 306 -18.27 -2.48 -18.27
N ALA A 307 -19.44 -2.44 -17.61
CA ALA A 307 -20.74 -2.51 -18.27
C ALA A 307 -20.95 -1.31 -19.20
N LEU A 308 -20.54 -0.10 -18.78
CA LEU A 308 -20.54 1.09 -19.63
C LEU A 308 -19.66 0.91 -20.87
N TRP A 309 -18.44 0.38 -20.71
CA TRP A 309 -17.53 0.15 -21.83
C TRP A 309 -18.09 -0.84 -22.87
N LEU A 310 -18.79 -1.88 -22.41
CA LEU A 310 -19.48 -2.84 -23.28
C LEU A 310 -20.62 -2.15 -24.06
N GLN A 311 -21.46 -1.37 -23.38
CA GLN A 311 -22.56 -0.64 -24.00
C GLN A 311 -22.07 0.38 -25.05
N GLN A 312 -21.00 1.12 -24.76
CA GLN A 312 -20.37 2.02 -25.72
C GLN A 312 -19.90 1.27 -26.99
N GLY A 313 -19.46 0.02 -26.84
CA GLY A 313 -19.11 -0.86 -27.97
C GLY A 313 -20.32 -1.21 -28.84
N GLU A 314 -21.46 -1.51 -28.22
CA GLU A 314 -22.73 -1.77 -28.92
C GLU A 314 -23.23 -0.54 -29.68
N GLU A 315 -23.17 0.63 -29.04
CA GLU A 315 -23.53 1.91 -29.64
C GLU A 315 -22.70 2.21 -30.89
N GLN A 316 -21.38 2.00 -30.82
CA GLN A 316 -20.49 2.15 -31.97
C GLN A 316 -20.79 1.14 -33.09
N GLN A 317 -21.04 -0.13 -32.74
CA GLN A 317 -21.38 -1.14 -33.74
C GLN A 317 -22.66 -0.75 -34.48
N GLN A 318 -23.66 -0.25 -33.74
CA GLN A 318 -24.91 0.19 -34.30
C GLN A 318 -24.74 1.44 -35.18
N LYS A 319 -23.88 2.39 -34.79
CA LYS A 319 -23.51 3.54 -35.63
C LYS A 319 -22.88 3.12 -36.95
N ARG A 320 -21.95 2.15 -36.95
CA ARG A 320 -21.32 1.63 -38.18
C ARG A 320 -22.36 1.00 -39.13
N ARG A 321 -23.38 0.32 -38.61
CA ARG A 321 -24.49 -0.24 -39.42
C ARG A 321 -25.30 0.88 -40.08
N VAL A 322 -25.65 1.92 -39.32
CA VAL A 322 -26.34 3.12 -39.85
C VAL A 322 -25.54 3.77 -40.96
N ASP A 323 -24.24 3.99 -40.74
CA ASP A 323 -23.37 4.66 -41.72
C ASP A 323 -23.18 3.83 -42.99
N SER A 324 -23.05 2.51 -42.87
CA SER A 324 -22.96 1.60 -44.01
C SER A 324 -24.23 1.61 -44.85
N LEU A 325 -25.40 1.49 -44.21
CA LEU A 325 -26.68 1.48 -44.91
C LEU A 325 -27.04 2.85 -45.49
N SER A 326 -26.69 3.94 -44.81
CA SER A 326 -26.90 5.30 -45.34
C SER A 326 -26.07 5.52 -46.60
N LYS A 327 -24.79 5.12 -46.60
CA LYS A 327 -23.93 5.17 -47.80
C LYS A 327 -24.47 4.32 -48.95
N GLU A 328 -25.07 3.16 -48.67
CA GLU A 328 -25.70 2.34 -49.70
C GLU A 328 -26.99 2.98 -50.23
N LEU A 329 -27.79 3.58 -49.35
CA LEU A 329 -28.99 4.33 -49.74
C LEU A 329 -28.61 5.49 -50.67
N ASP A 330 -27.59 6.27 -50.35
CA ASP A 330 -27.13 7.39 -51.19
C ASP A 330 -26.72 6.92 -52.59
N LYS A 331 -26.02 5.78 -52.69
CA LYS A 331 -25.69 5.15 -53.98
C LYS A 331 -26.95 4.74 -54.75
N LYS A 332 -27.93 4.14 -54.07
CA LYS A 332 -29.21 3.73 -54.71
C LYS A 332 -30.03 4.93 -55.16
N ILE A 333 -30.04 6.03 -54.39
CA ILE A 333 -30.67 7.30 -54.77
C ILE A 333 -30.04 7.83 -56.06
N LEU A 334 -28.70 7.88 -56.14
CA LEU A 334 -27.99 8.35 -57.33
C LEU A 334 -28.31 7.50 -58.57
N VAL A 335 -28.34 6.16 -58.40
CA VAL A 335 -28.69 5.22 -59.47
C VAL A 335 -30.14 5.39 -59.92
N PHE A 336 -31.06 5.61 -58.97
CA PHE A 336 -32.47 5.88 -59.25
C PHE A 336 -32.65 7.19 -60.03
N GLN A 337 -32.05 8.30 -59.55
CA GLN A 337 -32.09 9.60 -60.22
C GLN A 337 -31.54 9.53 -61.65
N LYS A 338 -30.46 8.78 -61.87
CA LYS A 338 -29.90 8.57 -63.21
C LYS A 338 -30.86 7.78 -64.12
N ALA A 339 -31.59 6.80 -63.58
CA ALA A 339 -32.59 6.04 -64.33
C ALA A 339 -33.84 6.89 -64.64
N GLU A 340 -34.27 7.71 -63.69
CA GLU A 340 -35.37 8.66 -63.83
C GLU A 340 -35.06 9.70 -64.92
N ASN A 341 -33.88 10.33 -64.87
CA ASN A 341 -33.45 11.30 -65.88
C ASN A 341 -33.41 10.70 -67.29
N ARG A 342 -32.93 9.45 -67.45
CA ARG A 342 -32.93 8.76 -68.76
C ARG A 342 -34.32 8.51 -69.31
N ILE A 343 -35.30 8.23 -68.45
CA ILE A 343 -36.69 8.04 -68.87
C ILE A 343 -37.34 9.40 -69.22
N SER A 344 -37.01 10.46 -68.49
CA SER A 344 -37.41 11.83 -68.82
C SER A 344 -36.83 12.30 -70.16
N GLU A 345 -35.54 12.06 -70.42
CA GLU A 345 -34.89 12.36 -71.71
C GLU A 345 -35.51 11.56 -72.86
N PHE A 346 -35.84 10.28 -72.64
CA PHE A 346 -36.52 9.43 -73.62
C PHE A 346 -37.92 9.98 -73.99
N ARG A 347 -38.70 10.45 -73.00
CA ARG A 347 -40.02 11.07 -73.23
C ARG A 347 -39.95 12.36 -74.06
N VAL A 348 -38.85 13.11 -73.97
CA VAL A 348 -38.65 14.34 -74.75
C VAL A 348 -38.28 14.02 -76.21
N THR A 349 -37.60 12.90 -76.45
CA THR A 349 -36.98 12.59 -77.75
C THR A 349 -37.87 11.77 -78.69
N ASP A 350 -38.76 10.93 -78.16
CA ASP A 350 -39.57 10.00 -78.98
C ASP A 350 -41.07 10.06 -78.57
N LYS A 351 -41.89 10.72 -79.40
CA LYS A 351 -43.32 10.99 -79.11
C LYS A 351 -44.27 9.85 -79.53
N ASN A 352 -43.78 8.80 -80.21
CA ASN A 352 -44.63 7.78 -80.87
C ASN A 352 -44.53 6.35 -80.28
N ALA A 353 -44.11 6.20 -79.02
CA ALA A 353 -43.90 4.89 -78.39
C ALA A 353 -44.66 4.71 -77.04
N ASP A 354 -45.98 4.94 -77.04
CA ASP A 354 -46.81 5.00 -75.83
C ASP A 354 -46.76 3.72 -74.96
N GLY A 355 -46.78 2.53 -75.58
CA GLY A 355 -46.72 1.26 -74.86
C GLY A 355 -45.35 0.88 -74.26
N GLN A 356 -44.23 1.41 -74.77
CA GLN A 356 -42.90 1.22 -74.17
C GLN A 356 -42.65 2.16 -72.98
N ILE A 357 -43.34 3.29 -72.96
CA ILE A 357 -43.24 4.31 -71.90
C ILE A 357 -43.92 3.82 -70.62
N GLU A 358 -45.06 3.11 -70.75
CA GLU A 358 -45.82 2.57 -69.62
C GLU A 358 -45.03 1.47 -68.88
N GLY A 359 -44.49 0.47 -69.58
CA GLY A 359 -43.64 -0.56 -68.95
C GLY A 359 -42.35 -0.01 -68.31
N ARG A 360 -41.77 1.09 -68.85
CA ARG A 360 -40.64 1.79 -68.22
C ARG A 360 -41.06 2.57 -66.97
N LEU A 361 -42.27 3.11 -66.94
CA LEU A 361 -42.84 3.82 -65.78
C LEU A 361 -43.15 2.84 -64.63
N ASP A 362 -43.67 1.66 -64.95
CA ASP A 362 -43.88 0.58 -63.97
C ASP A 362 -42.56 0.12 -63.36
N SER A 363 -41.53 -0.08 -64.18
CA SER A 363 -40.17 -0.40 -63.71
C SER A 363 -39.59 0.68 -62.80
N LEU A 364 -39.83 1.96 -63.11
CA LEU A 364 -39.39 3.10 -62.30
C LEU A 364 -40.13 3.13 -60.96
N THR A 365 -41.44 2.86 -60.98
CA THR A 365 -42.28 2.76 -59.78
C THR A 365 -41.83 1.62 -58.87
N GLU A 366 -41.52 0.45 -59.42
CA GLU A 366 -40.98 -0.67 -58.64
C GLU A 366 -39.61 -0.33 -58.05
N ARG A 367 -38.74 0.32 -58.82
CA ARG A 367 -37.43 0.78 -58.33
C ARG A 367 -37.56 1.82 -57.21
N LYS A 368 -38.60 2.68 -57.27
CA LYS A 368 -38.95 3.64 -56.22
C LYS A 368 -39.45 2.92 -54.96
N ASN A 369 -40.28 1.89 -55.10
CA ASN A 369 -40.74 1.06 -53.98
C ASN A 369 -39.57 0.36 -53.27
N ILE A 370 -38.62 -0.20 -54.02
CA ILE A 370 -37.40 -0.82 -53.47
C ILE A 370 -36.57 0.24 -52.71
N LEU A 371 -36.44 1.44 -53.26
CA LEU A 371 -35.73 2.54 -52.61
C LEU A 371 -36.39 2.98 -51.30
N GLU A 372 -37.72 3.12 -51.30
CA GLU A 372 -38.50 3.45 -50.09
C GLU A 372 -38.39 2.37 -49.01
N ASN A 373 -38.46 1.09 -49.39
CA ASN A 373 -38.22 -0.01 -48.45
C ASN A 373 -36.80 0.04 -47.86
N PHE A 374 -35.81 0.42 -48.67
CA PHE A 374 -34.44 0.60 -48.19
C PHE A 374 -34.31 1.79 -47.25
N ARG A 375 -34.98 2.93 -47.55
CA ARG A 375 -35.05 4.10 -46.68
C ARG A 375 -35.65 3.75 -45.31
N ARG A 376 -36.78 3.03 -45.28
CA ARG A 376 -37.39 2.52 -44.03
C ARG A 376 -36.43 1.67 -43.21
N ARG A 377 -35.61 0.83 -43.86
CA ARG A 377 -34.59 0.02 -43.19
C ARG A 377 -33.49 0.88 -42.57
N VAL A 378 -33.03 1.94 -43.25
CA VAL A 378 -32.07 2.89 -42.68
C VAL A 378 -32.66 3.59 -41.46
N ASP A 379 -33.91 4.03 -41.54
CA ASP A 379 -34.59 4.73 -40.45
C ASP A 379 -34.79 3.82 -39.23
N LEU A 380 -35.09 2.53 -39.44
CA LEU A 380 -35.14 1.54 -38.37
C LEU A 380 -33.78 1.38 -37.66
N GLU A 381 -32.68 1.34 -38.41
CA GLU A 381 -31.34 1.22 -37.81
C GLU A 381 -30.89 2.51 -37.11
N LYS A 382 -31.29 3.69 -37.60
CA LYS A 382 -31.10 4.98 -36.91
C LYS A 382 -31.84 5.01 -35.58
N GLU A 383 -33.06 4.50 -35.56
CA GLU A 383 -33.87 4.42 -34.34
C GLU A 383 -33.24 3.47 -33.31
N LYS A 384 -32.71 2.31 -33.74
CA LYS A 384 -31.92 1.44 -32.86
C LYS A 384 -30.67 2.14 -32.32
N HIS A 385 -29.98 2.93 -33.14
CA HIS A 385 -28.82 3.69 -32.70
C HIS A 385 -29.18 4.72 -31.62
N ARG A 386 -30.30 5.45 -31.81
CA ARG A 386 -30.82 6.38 -30.80
C ARG A 386 -31.10 5.69 -29.47
N LYS A 387 -31.74 4.52 -29.49
CA LYS A 387 -31.96 3.71 -28.28
C LYS A 387 -30.66 3.27 -27.60
N CYS A 388 -29.65 2.86 -28.37
CA CYS A 388 -28.33 2.55 -27.80
C CYS A 388 -27.69 3.77 -27.11
N MET A 389 -27.80 4.96 -27.70
CA MET A 389 -27.29 6.21 -27.11
C MET A 389 -28.01 6.54 -25.80
N GLU A 390 -29.34 6.43 -25.77
CA GLU A 390 -30.16 6.66 -24.56
C GLU A 390 -29.80 5.67 -23.45
N GLU A 391 -29.55 4.41 -23.81
CA GLU A 391 -29.09 3.39 -22.86
C GLU A 391 -27.68 3.68 -22.34
N THR A 392 -26.74 4.13 -23.20
CA THR A 392 -25.42 4.60 -22.76
C THR A 392 -25.54 5.76 -21.78
N GLU A 393 -26.38 6.75 -22.07
CA GLU A 393 -26.63 7.89 -21.19
C GLU A 393 -27.20 7.44 -19.83
N ARG A 394 -28.18 6.53 -19.86
CA ARG A 394 -28.78 5.95 -18.66
C ARG A 394 -27.74 5.21 -17.81
N ILE A 395 -26.85 4.43 -18.42
CA ILE A 395 -25.77 3.72 -17.71
C ILE A 395 -24.75 4.70 -17.16
N ILE A 396 -24.40 5.77 -17.88
CA ILE A 396 -23.52 6.82 -17.36
C ILE A 396 -24.15 7.43 -16.11
N LEU A 397 -25.39 7.90 -16.19
CA LEU A 397 -26.02 8.57 -15.05
C LEU A 397 -26.21 7.62 -13.86
N ASN A 398 -26.79 6.45 -14.10
CA ASN A 398 -27.10 5.50 -13.03
C ASN A 398 -25.84 4.82 -12.50
N GLY A 399 -24.95 4.36 -13.38
CA GLY A 399 -23.71 3.70 -13.01
C GLY A 399 -22.74 4.61 -12.25
N PHE A 400 -22.69 5.91 -12.59
CA PHE A 400 -21.96 6.86 -11.76
C PHE A 400 -22.62 7.02 -10.38
N ARG A 401 -23.93 7.21 -10.31
CA ARG A 401 -24.63 7.41 -9.03
C ARG A 401 -24.58 6.18 -8.12
N THR A 402 -24.77 4.99 -8.66
CA THR A 402 -24.77 3.75 -7.87
C THR A 402 -23.36 3.25 -7.59
N GLY A 403 -22.51 3.20 -8.62
CA GLY A 403 -21.16 2.67 -8.54
C GLY A 403 -20.23 3.57 -7.73
N PHE A 404 -20.11 4.85 -8.10
CA PHE A 404 -19.31 5.80 -7.32
C PHE A 404 -19.98 6.20 -6.02
N GLY A 405 -21.33 6.22 -5.94
CA GLY A 405 -22.04 6.46 -4.68
C GLY A 405 -21.68 5.44 -3.61
N GLY A 406 -21.85 4.14 -3.89
CA GLY A 406 -21.51 3.09 -2.93
C GLY A 406 -20.01 3.02 -2.61
N LEU A 407 -19.16 3.36 -3.58
CA LEU A 407 -17.71 3.46 -3.37
C LEU A 407 -17.35 4.63 -2.44
N PHE A 408 -17.88 5.83 -2.68
CA PHE A 408 -17.59 7.00 -1.86
C PHE A 408 -18.18 6.87 -0.46
N GLU A 409 -19.38 6.30 -0.33
CA GLU A 409 -19.95 5.95 0.97
C GLU A 409 -19.02 5.00 1.75
N SER A 410 -18.58 3.91 1.14
CA SER A 410 -17.70 2.93 1.80
C SER A 410 -16.34 3.52 2.21
N ILE A 411 -15.73 4.36 1.36
CA ILE A 411 -14.42 4.95 1.69
C ILE A 411 -14.54 6.11 2.68
N THR A 412 -15.65 6.84 2.69
CA THR A 412 -15.99 7.81 3.74
C THR A 412 -16.14 7.10 5.08
N GLU A 413 -16.91 6.02 5.15
CA GLU A 413 -17.07 5.22 6.37
C GLU A 413 -15.73 4.68 6.87
N PHE A 414 -14.91 4.13 5.97
CA PHE A 414 -13.58 3.66 6.30
C PHE A 414 -12.69 4.79 6.84
N SER A 415 -12.65 5.94 6.16
CA SER A 415 -11.80 7.07 6.56
C SER A 415 -12.24 7.66 7.91
N SER A 416 -13.55 7.75 8.14
CA SER A 416 -14.12 8.18 9.42
C SER A 416 -13.79 7.19 10.54
N ALA A 417 -13.90 5.88 10.29
CA ALA A 417 -13.53 4.84 11.24
C ALA A 417 -12.02 4.87 11.57
N ALA A 418 -11.16 5.01 10.55
CA ALA A 418 -9.72 5.14 10.72
C ALA A 418 -9.35 6.41 11.50
N PHE A 419 -9.99 7.55 11.19
CA PHE A 419 -9.82 8.79 11.95
C PHE A 419 -10.18 8.62 13.43
N LYS A 420 -11.33 8.03 13.74
CA LYS A 420 -11.77 7.77 15.12
C LYS A 420 -10.82 6.82 15.85
N MET A 421 -10.37 5.76 15.17
CA MET A 421 -9.38 4.82 15.69
C MET A 421 -8.08 5.52 16.07
N TYR A 422 -7.46 6.25 15.14
CA TYR A 422 -6.19 6.95 15.41
C TYR A 422 -6.34 8.08 16.44
N THR A 423 -7.51 8.73 16.51
CA THR A 423 -7.83 9.67 17.59
C THR A 423 -7.85 8.97 18.95
N GLY A 424 -8.46 7.78 19.03
CA GLY A 424 -8.48 6.94 20.22
C GLY A 424 -7.07 6.57 20.67
N LEU A 425 -6.27 6.00 19.76
CA LEU A 425 -4.88 5.60 20.02
C LEU A 425 -4.03 6.76 20.54
N ALA A 426 -4.10 7.93 19.88
CA ALA A 426 -3.36 9.12 20.30
C ALA A 426 -3.81 9.66 21.67
N THR A 427 -5.07 9.45 22.07
CA THR A 427 -5.58 9.90 23.37
C THR A 427 -5.12 8.99 24.51
N THR A 428 -5.17 7.67 24.30
CA THR A 428 -4.69 6.67 25.28
C THR A 428 -3.20 6.84 25.58
N GLU A 429 -2.39 7.15 24.55
CA GLU A 429 -0.95 7.40 24.71
C GLU A 429 -0.61 8.64 25.55
N ASN A 430 -1.53 9.61 25.61
CA ASN A 430 -1.36 10.83 26.41
C ASN A 430 -1.81 10.66 27.87
N LEU A 431 -2.80 9.79 28.12
CA LEU A 431 -3.28 9.49 29.47
C LEU A 431 -2.26 8.72 30.32
N GLU A 432 -1.47 7.83 29.70
CA GLU A 432 -0.37 7.12 30.38
C GLU A 432 0.71 8.07 30.94
N LYS A 433 0.86 9.28 30.39
CA LYS A 433 1.81 10.29 30.91
C LYS A 433 1.31 11.01 32.17
N VAL A 434 0.01 11.04 32.44
CA VAL A 434 -0.58 11.80 33.56
C VAL A 434 -0.67 10.96 34.85
N GLY A 435 -0.47 9.64 34.75
CA GLY A 435 -0.69 8.69 35.86
C GLY A 435 0.47 8.48 36.87
N LYS A 436 1.54 9.29 36.88
CA LYS A 436 2.58 9.20 37.93
C LYS A 436 2.38 10.28 39.00
N PRO A 437 1.89 9.95 40.22
CA PRO A 437 1.91 10.90 41.33
C PRO A 437 3.36 11.10 41.83
N PRO A 438 3.70 12.28 42.38
CA PRO A 438 5.01 12.50 42.97
C PRO A 438 5.16 11.62 44.20
N CYS A 439 6.20 10.79 44.23
CA CYS A 439 6.61 10.06 45.42
C CYS A 439 6.93 11.09 46.51
N MET A 440 6.13 11.14 47.58
CA MET A 440 6.45 11.94 48.75
C MET A 440 7.76 11.41 49.35
N VAL A 441 8.69 12.34 49.57
CA VAL A 441 9.95 12.08 50.28
C VAL A 441 9.63 11.98 51.77
N ASP A 442 10.07 10.89 52.38
CA ASP A 442 9.91 10.59 53.81
C ASP A 442 10.49 11.69 54.71
N GLY A 443 9.78 11.92 55.81
CA GLY A 443 9.98 13.01 56.75
C GLY A 443 11.26 12.95 57.59
N GLU A 444 11.71 14.14 57.94
CA GLU A 444 12.74 14.41 58.93
C GLU A 444 12.31 13.95 60.33
N ALA A 445 13.19 13.20 60.99
CA ALA A 445 13.10 12.90 62.40
C ALA A 445 13.43 14.15 63.23
N GLN A 446 12.51 14.57 64.11
CA GLN A 446 12.79 15.55 65.16
C GLN A 446 12.63 14.90 66.53
N GLU A 447 13.77 14.82 67.21
CA GLU A 447 14.00 14.24 68.52
C GLU A 447 13.44 15.18 69.61
N ILE A 448 12.52 14.68 70.43
CA ILE A 448 12.08 15.35 71.67
C ILE A 448 12.50 14.45 72.83
N CYS A 449 13.52 14.89 73.58
CA CYS A 449 13.80 14.38 74.92
C CYS A 449 13.55 15.52 75.92
N SER A 450 12.60 15.30 76.84
CA SER A 450 12.39 16.14 78.02
C SER A 450 12.74 15.32 79.27
N LYS A 451 13.89 15.61 79.86
CA LYS A 451 14.14 15.89 81.29
C LYS A 451 15.61 15.76 81.64
#